data_AF-H5SLE0-F1
#
_entry.id   AF-H5SLE0-F1
#
_cell.length_a   1.000
_cell.length_b   1.000
_cell.length_c   1.000
_cell.angle_alpha   90.00
_cell.angle_beta   90.00
_cell.angle_gamma   90.00
#
_symmetry.space_group_name_H-M   'P 1'
#
loop_
_entity.id
_entity.type
_entity.pdbx_description
1 polymer ?
#
loop_
_entity_poly.entity_id
_entity_poly.type
_entity_poly.pdbx_seq_one_letter_code
_entity_poly.pdbx_strand_id
1 'polypeptide(L)' 'MRSFLGKATPQDLARPVHTNISGGATVGQLMDLALGHSTHHLKQLYHYFGLLGIVPDRPLTAKDLEGIAVPSELF' A
#
# COMPACT_ATOMS: atom_id res chain seq x y z
N MET A 1 22.09 -4.80 1.17
CA MET A 1 21.11 -3.76 1.55
C MET A 1 20.11 -4.40 2.50
N ARG A 2 20.11 -4.05 3.80
CA ARG A 2 19.17 -4.64 4.77
C ARG A 2 17.84 -3.88 4.70
N SER A 3 16.74 -4.61 4.49
CA SER A 3 15.38 -4.07 4.49
C SER A 3 15.09 -3.33 5.80
N PHE A 4 14.60 -2.09 5.70
CA PHE A 4 14.15 -1.26 6.83
C PHE A 4 13.00 -1.94 7.59
N LEU A 5 12.16 -2.73 6.91
CA LEU A 5 11.03 -3.44 7.50
C LEU A 5 11.42 -4.75 8.18
N GLY A 6 12.48 -5.43 7.72
CA GLY A 6 12.90 -6.74 8.26
C GLY A 6 13.46 -6.71 9.69
N LYS A 7 13.48 -5.55 10.35
CA LYS A 7 13.94 -5.35 11.73
C LYS A 7 12.90 -4.67 12.62
N ALA A 8 11.75 -4.27 12.08
CA ALA A 8 10.75 -3.55 12.85
C ALA A 8 10.09 -4.50 13.86
N THR A 9 10.08 -4.12 15.12
CA THR A 9 9.35 -4.79 16.19
C THR A 9 7.91 -4.29 16.24
N PRO A 10 6.97 -5.02 16.87
CA PRO A 10 5.63 -4.51 17.12
C PRO A 10 5.62 -3.15 17.86
N GLN A 11 6.60 -2.92 18.73
CA GLN A 11 6.77 -1.66 19.45
C GLN A 11 7.18 -0.51 18.51
N ASP A 12 8.00 -0.79 17.50
CA ASP A 12 8.37 0.21 16.48
C ASP A 12 7.16 0.64 15.66
N LEU A 13 6.25 -0.29 15.33
CA LEU A 13 5.03 -0.03 14.59
C LEU A 13 3.98 0.72 15.44
N ALA A 14 3.94 0.47 16.75
CA ALA A 14 3.03 1.14 17.68
C ALA A 14 3.45 2.59 18.03
N ARG A 15 4.66 3.00 17.65
CA ARG A 15 5.18 4.32 17.96
C ARG A 15 4.30 5.42 17.36
N PRO A 16 3.85 6.42 18.15
CA PRO A 16 3.08 7.53 17.63
C PRO A 16 3.93 8.44 16.74
N VAL A 17 3.29 9.01 15.73
CA VAL A 17 3.87 9.94 14.77
C VAL A 17 2.94 11.14 14.69
N HIS A 18 3.51 12.34 14.86
CA HIS A 18 2.78 13.57 14.65
C HIS A 18 2.53 13.77 13.16
N THR A 19 1.27 13.74 12.78
CA THR A 19 0.80 13.99 11.42
C THR A 19 -0.36 14.97 11.47
N ASN A 20 -0.73 15.50 10.31
CA ASN A 20 -1.95 16.29 10.13
C ASN A 20 -3.21 15.41 10.05
N ILE A 21 -3.09 14.08 10.17
CA ILE A 21 -4.23 13.17 10.26
C ILE A 21 -4.90 13.41 11.61
N SER A 22 -6.18 13.78 11.58
CA SER A 22 -6.96 14.08 12.79
C SER A 22 -6.92 12.90 13.77
N GLY A 23 -6.36 13.13 14.96
CA GLY A 23 -6.20 12.09 15.99
C GLY A 23 -4.80 11.47 16.09
N GLY A 24 -3.85 11.89 15.23
CA GLY A 24 -2.51 11.29 15.16
C GLY A 24 -2.51 9.93 14.47
N ALA A 25 -1.31 9.38 14.23
CA ALA A 25 -1.16 8.06 13.63
C ALA A 25 0.04 7.33 14.25
N THR A 26 0.03 6.00 14.22
CA THR A 26 1.22 5.20 14.52
C THR A 26 2.05 4.97 13.26
N VAL A 27 3.31 4.56 13.43
CA VAL A 27 4.16 4.14 12.30
C VAL A 27 3.46 3.05 11.48
N GLY A 28 2.88 2.05 12.13
CA GLY A 28 2.15 0.97 11.46
C GLY A 28 1.00 1.48 10.61
N GLN A 29 0.17 2.36 11.16
CA GLN A 29 -0.95 2.97 10.43
C GLN A 29 -0.48 3.76 9.20
N LEU A 30 0.66 4.45 9.28
CA LEU A 30 1.24 5.15 8.14
C LEU A 30 1.81 4.18 7.09
N MET A 31 2.39 3.05 7.51
CA MET A 31 2.85 2.03 6.58
C MET A 31 1.67 1.36 5.86
N ASP A 32 0.59 1.04 6.58
CA ASP A 32 -0.63 0.49 5.99
C ASP A 32 -1.25 1.49 4.99
N LEU A 33 -1.31 2.77 5.36
CA LEU A 33 -1.78 3.83 4.47
C LEU A 33 -0.91 3.94 3.21
N ALA A 34 0.41 3.94 3.36
CA ALA A 34 1.34 4.04 2.24
C ALA A 34 1.24 2.82 1.30
N LEU A 35 1.10 1.62 1.87
CA LEU A 35 0.91 0.40 1.10
C LEU A 35 -0.42 0.41 0.35
N GLY A 36 -1.53 0.72 1.05
CA GLY A 36 -2.85 0.83 0.45
C GLY A 36 -2.91 1.86 -0.67
N HIS A 37 -2.28 3.03 -0.47
CA HIS A 37 -2.18 4.09 -1.46
C HIS A 37 -1.37 3.68 -2.69
N SER A 38 -0.22 3.00 -2.49
CA SER A 38 0.60 2.48 -3.60
C SER A 38 -0.18 1.44 -4.40
N THR A 39 -0.89 0.54 -3.73
CA THR A 39 -1.73 -0.47 -4.40
C THR A 39 -2.91 0.16 -5.15
N HIS A 40 -3.50 1.24 -4.62
CA HIS A 40 -4.54 1.97 -5.33
C HIS A 40 -4.04 2.56 -6.65
N HIS A 41 -2.88 3.21 -6.66
CA HIS A 41 -2.26 3.69 -7.91
C HIS A 41 -1.88 2.56 -8.86
N LEU A 42 -1.52 1.39 -8.33
CA LEU A 42 -1.25 0.22 -9.16
C LEU A 42 -2.51 -0.30 -9.86
N LYS A 43 -3.68 -0.28 -9.19
CA LYS A 43 -4.98 -0.58 -9.83
C LYS A 43 -5.29 0.43 -10.95
N GLN A 44 -5.05 1.72 -10.72
CA GLN A 44 -5.23 2.75 -11.74
C GLN A 44 -4.30 2.54 -12.95
N LEU A 45 -3.04 2.18 -12.71
CA LEU A 45 -2.09 1.85 -13.78
C LEU A 45 -2.58 0.66 -14.62
N TYR A 46 -3.06 -0.40 -13.98
CA TYR A 46 -3.62 -1.58 -14.67
C TYR A 46 -4.84 -1.21 -15.51
N HIS A 47 -5.69 -0.30 -15.03
CA HIS A 47 -6.80 0.23 -15.83
C HIS A 47 -6.29 0.89 -17.12
N TYR A 48 -5.27 1.75 -17.04
CA TYR A 48 -4.69 2.38 -18.24
C TYR A 48 -3.97 1.38 -19.16
N PHE A 49 -3.31 0.35 -18.63
CA PHE A 49 -2.76 -0.73 -19.45
C PHE A 49 -3.84 -1.41 -20.28
N GLY A 50 -5.01 -1.70 -19.70
CA GLY A 50 -6.15 -2.24 -20.42
C GLY A 50 -6.60 -1.33 -21.57
N LEU A 51 -6.65 -0.02 -21.35
CA LEU A 51 -7.00 0.96 -22.40
C LEU A 51 -5.96 1.03 -23.54
N LEU A 52 -4.69 0.76 -23.24
CA LEU A 52 -3.59 0.78 -24.20
C LEU A 52 -3.32 -0.59 -24.85
N GLY A 53 -4.08 -1.64 -24.50
CA GLY A 53 -3.84 -3.00 -24.97
C GLY A 53 -2.54 -3.62 -24.45
N ILE A 54 -2.00 -3.11 -23.32
CA ILE A 54 -0.79 -3.61 -22.68
C ILE A 54 -1.18 -4.70 -21.68
N VAL A 55 -0.51 -5.86 -21.76
CA VAL A 55 -0.65 -6.94 -20.78
C VAL A 55 0.69 -7.13 -20.08
N PRO A 56 0.76 -7.02 -18.73
CA PRO A 56 1.98 -7.29 -18.00
C PRO A 56 2.42 -8.76 -18.14
N ASP A 57 3.71 -9.02 -18.28
CA ASP A 57 4.27 -10.38 -18.33
C ASP A 57 3.94 -11.21 -17.08
N ARG A 58 3.80 -10.53 -15.93
CA ARG A 58 3.42 -11.10 -14.64
C ARG A 58 2.31 -10.24 -14.01
N PRO A 59 1.05 -10.46 -14.39
CA PRO A 59 -0.06 -9.67 -13.86
C PRO A 59 -0.25 -9.95 -12.38
N LEU A 60 -0.61 -8.91 -11.62
CA LEU A 60 -1.03 -9.05 -10.23
C LEU A 60 -2.31 -9.88 -10.16
N THR A 61 -2.36 -10.74 -9.15
CA THR A 61 -3.51 -11.57 -8.83
C THR A 61 -4.20 -11.04 -7.57
N ALA A 62 -5.42 -11.51 -7.30
CA ALA A 62 -6.09 -11.20 -6.04
C ALA A 62 -5.29 -11.63 -4.81
N LYS A 63 -4.50 -12.71 -4.93
CA LYS A 63 -3.63 -13.22 -3.87
C LYS A 63 -2.47 -12.26 -3.55
N ASP A 64 -1.95 -11.55 -4.53
CA ASP A 64 -0.87 -10.57 -4.32
C ASP A 64 -1.35 -9.34 -3.53
N LEU A 65 -2.67 -9.15 -3.45
CA LEU A 65 -3.32 -8.03 -2.75
C LEU A 65 -3.97 -8.44 -1.43
N GLU A 66 -3.90 -9.71 -1.05
CA GLU A 66 -4.52 -10.23 0.16
C GLU A 66 -3.96 -9.53 1.41
N GLY A 67 -4.86 -9.05 2.28
CA GLY A 67 -4.50 -8.36 3.52
C GLY A 67 -4.11 -6.88 3.36
N ILE A 68 -4.07 -6.35 2.14
CA ILE A 68 -3.84 -4.90 1.92
C ILE A 68 -5.19 -4.17 1.97
N ALA A 69 -5.31 -3.21 2.87
CA ALA A 69 -6.46 -2.30 2.90
C ALA A 69 -6.36 -1.32 1.71
N VAL A 70 -7.17 -1.54 0.67
CA VAL A 70 -7.19 -0.70 -0.54
C VAL A 70 -8.61 -0.15 -0.73
N PRO A 71 -8.77 1.13 -1.15
CA PRO A 71 -10.07 1.65 -1.56
C PRO A 71 -10.74 0.75 -2.61
N SER A 72 -12.04 0.50 -2.43
CA SER A 72 -12.86 -0.26 -3.38
C SER A 72 -12.98 0.48 -4.72
N GLU A 73 -13.20 1.79 -4.63
CA GLU A 73 -13.26 2.70 -5.78
C GLU A 73 -11.92 2.78 -6.49
N LEU A 74 -12.00 3.02 -7.81
CA LEU A 74 -10.83 3.21 -8.66
C LEU A 74 -10.37 4.68 -8.70
N PHE A 75 -11.27 5.62 -8.41
CA PHE A 75 -11.05 7.07 -8.43
C PHE A 75 -11.80 7.77 -7.29
#